data_AF-A0A497D492-F1
#
_entry.id   AF-A0A497D492-F1
#
_cell.length_a   1.000
_cell.length_b   1.000
_cell.length_c   1.000
_cell.angle_alpha   90.00
_cell.angle_beta   90.00
_cell.angle_gamma   90.00
#
_symmetry.space_group_name_H-M   'P 1'
#
loop_
_entity.id
_entity.type
_entity.pdbx_description
1 polymer ?
#
loop_
_entity_poly.entity_id
_entity_poly.type
_entity_poly.pdbx_seq_one_letter_code
_entity_poly.pdbx_strand_id
1 'polypeptide(L)'
;MNYFTNSLITIRFISKAFATNREKGTYHLYVQKTAAEEIKKSHELNDGSIIRIHYLKIQWYMATTLYLGELLSELRPEKLTQDEKRSLIYMGALIAITDLMVDELQLPYKKIKQLMTDEAERQRNDLTAIERILLLYYRKLLTIINNDQKKDIHDFSLLKPQIDSQAQLSGTMTEDEVIAQTREKGGTALLLVASLLFEMDEKNRTAFYQLGAFIQLMNDSQDLPKDLRNGVTTFVSFQNSYDDIRQVLEKEFEKTVIIFSANDFPEKGVYRLLFYLHALLTGIEYKLLCYGKITDGVVDADRIIRTDKSDFRVSAFSLNSIIYCFPKILKFDNNYL
;
A
#
# COMPACT_ATOMS: atom_id res chain seq x y z
N MET A 1 -5.87 -29.87 -10.45
CA MET A 1 -4.47 -30.17 -10.12
C MET A 1 -3.86 -29.16 -9.12
N ASN A 2 -4.68 -28.33 -8.43
CA ASN A 2 -4.19 -27.08 -7.83
C ASN A 2 -4.13 -27.02 -6.28
N TYR A 3 -4.89 -27.85 -5.56
CA TYR A 3 -5.02 -27.74 -4.10
C TYR A 3 -3.70 -27.92 -3.32
N PHE A 4 -2.85 -28.87 -3.71
CA PHE A 4 -1.57 -29.09 -3.02
C PHE A 4 -0.60 -27.92 -3.22
N THR A 5 -0.45 -27.47 -4.47
CA THR A 5 0.35 -26.29 -4.82
C THR A 5 -0.16 -25.05 -4.09
N ASN A 6 -1.46 -24.79 -4.15
CA ASN A 6 -2.10 -23.69 -3.44
C ASN A 6 -1.91 -23.78 -1.93
N SER A 7 -1.94 -24.97 -1.33
CA SER A 7 -1.67 -25.13 0.10
C SER A 7 -0.24 -24.71 0.46
N LEU A 8 0.76 -25.12 -0.33
CA LEU A 8 2.14 -24.70 -0.10
C LEU A 8 2.33 -23.19 -0.28
N ILE A 9 1.67 -22.60 -1.27
CA ILE A 9 1.69 -21.16 -1.52
C ILE A 9 1.01 -20.41 -0.36
N THR A 10 -0.16 -20.86 0.10
CA THR A 10 -0.87 -20.28 1.25
C THR A 10 -0.02 -20.29 2.52
N ILE A 11 0.67 -21.39 2.82
CA ILE A 11 1.54 -21.46 4.01
C ILE A 11 2.65 -20.41 3.92
N ARG A 12 3.26 -20.25 2.75
CA ARG A 12 4.30 -19.22 2.52
C ARG A 12 3.73 -17.81 2.64
N PHE A 13 2.58 -17.56 2.03
CA PHE A 13 1.87 -16.29 2.11
C PHE A 13 1.56 -15.92 3.56
N ILE A 14 0.93 -16.82 4.32
CA ILE A 14 0.59 -16.61 5.74
C ILE A 14 1.85 -16.32 6.55
N SER A 15 2.91 -17.11 6.35
CA SER A 15 4.18 -16.91 7.06
C SER A 15 4.78 -15.52 6.78
N LYS A 16 4.83 -15.09 5.52
CA LYS A 16 5.34 -13.77 5.14
C LYS A 16 4.43 -12.64 5.64
N ALA A 17 3.12 -12.73 5.43
CA ALA A 17 2.15 -11.74 5.89
C ALA A 17 2.21 -11.55 7.42
N PHE A 18 2.39 -12.64 8.17
CA PHE A 18 2.57 -12.58 9.62
C PHE A 18 3.90 -11.93 10.03
N ALA A 19 4.99 -12.24 9.32
CA ALA A 19 6.29 -11.62 9.56
C ALA A 19 6.31 -10.12 9.24
N THR A 20 5.53 -9.68 8.24
CA THR A 20 5.39 -8.26 7.87
C THR A 20 4.47 -7.50 8.82
N ASN A 21 3.49 -8.15 9.46
CA ASN A 21 2.54 -7.48 10.36
C ASN A 21 2.93 -7.50 11.85
N ARG A 22 4.09 -8.05 12.20
CA ARG A 22 4.59 -8.05 13.58
C ARG A 22 5.78 -7.12 13.70
N GLU A 23 5.72 -6.19 14.67
CA GLU A 23 6.81 -5.23 14.97
C GLU A 23 8.18 -5.91 15.18
N LYS A 24 8.20 -7.16 15.66
CA LYS A 24 9.41 -7.98 15.85
C LYS A 24 9.54 -9.13 14.83
N GLY A 25 8.80 -9.07 13.73
CA GLY A 25 8.85 -10.03 12.65
C GLY A 25 10.12 -9.89 11.82
N THR A 26 10.42 -10.88 10.97
CA THR A 26 11.70 -10.95 10.25
C THR A 26 11.90 -9.77 9.30
N TYR A 27 10.86 -9.27 8.64
CA TYR A 27 10.96 -8.06 7.80
C TYR A 27 11.29 -6.83 8.64
N HIS A 28 10.59 -6.65 9.77
CA HIS A 28 10.84 -5.53 10.67
C HIS A 28 12.27 -5.52 11.24
N LEU A 29 12.80 -6.69 11.63
CA LEU A 29 14.18 -6.82 12.08
C LEU A 29 15.18 -6.57 10.94
N TYR A 30 14.88 -7.04 9.73
CA TYR A 30 15.72 -6.79 8.56
C TYR A 30 15.77 -5.30 8.21
N VAL A 31 14.64 -4.60 8.16
CA VAL A 31 14.63 -3.15 7.86
C VAL A 31 15.32 -2.34 8.96
N GLN A 32 15.13 -2.70 10.24
CA GLN A 32 15.84 -2.05 11.36
C GLN A 32 17.35 -2.21 11.24
N LYS A 33 17.83 -3.41 10.87
CA LYS A 33 19.26 -3.65 10.67
C LYS A 33 19.79 -2.88 9.45
N THR A 34 19.06 -2.92 8.35
CA THR A 34 19.50 -2.33 7.06
C THR A 34 19.52 -0.80 7.09
N ALA A 35 18.54 -0.18 7.75
CA ALA A 35 18.41 1.28 7.86
C ALA A 35 18.81 1.80 9.26
N ALA A 36 19.61 1.06 10.02
CA ALA A 36 19.92 1.37 11.42
C ALA A 36 20.49 2.79 11.60
N GLU A 37 21.36 3.22 10.69
CA GLU A 37 21.97 4.55 10.73
C GLU A 37 20.94 5.65 10.48
N GLU A 38 20.09 5.51 9.46
CA GLU A 38 19.05 6.49 9.15
C GLU A 38 17.96 6.53 10.24
N ILE A 39 17.59 5.39 10.80
CA ILE A 39 16.65 5.33 11.93
C ILE A 39 17.22 6.08 13.13
N LYS A 40 18.48 5.81 13.50
CA LYS A 40 19.15 6.53 14.61
C LYS A 40 19.16 8.05 14.36
N LYS A 41 19.61 8.48 13.18
CA LYS A 41 19.63 9.90 12.80
C LYS A 41 18.23 10.53 12.79
N SER A 42 17.21 9.78 12.38
CA SER A 42 15.83 10.29 12.39
C SER A 42 15.34 10.61 13.81
N HIS A 43 15.73 9.79 14.80
CA HIS A 43 15.45 10.08 16.21
C HIS A 43 16.24 11.30 16.71
N GLU A 44 17.48 11.49 16.28
CA GLU A 44 18.31 12.66 16.63
C GLU A 44 17.75 13.97 16.02
N LEU A 45 17.09 13.90 14.87
CA LEU A 45 16.45 15.04 14.19
C LEU A 45 15.09 15.44 14.78
N ASN A 46 14.55 14.60 15.66
CA ASN A 46 13.24 14.77 16.26
C ASN A 46 13.28 15.81 17.38
N ASP A 47 12.50 16.88 17.23
CA ASP A 47 12.33 17.94 18.23
C ASP A 47 11.17 17.65 19.22
N GLY A 48 10.62 16.45 19.18
CA GLY A 48 9.48 16.01 20.01
C GLY A 48 8.15 16.00 19.26
N SER A 49 8.09 16.56 18.05
CA SER A 49 6.89 16.54 17.21
C SER A 49 6.56 15.16 16.62
N ILE A 50 7.54 14.25 16.54
CA ILE A 50 7.35 12.90 15.99
C ILE A 50 7.23 11.88 17.14
N ILE A 51 6.03 11.36 17.35
CA ILE A 51 5.74 10.39 18.42
C ILE A 51 5.97 8.94 17.97
N ARG A 52 6.00 8.01 18.92
CA ARG A 52 6.30 6.58 18.68
C ARG A 52 5.47 5.96 17.55
N ILE A 53 4.18 6.28 17.47
CA ILE A 53 3.30 5.68 16.46
C ILE A 53 3.69 6.09 15.03
N HIS A 54 4.24 7.29 14.82
CA HIS A 54 4.75 7.72 13.52
C HIS A 54 5.95 6.88 13.09
N TYR A 55 6.90 6.62 14.00
CA TYR A 55 8.05 5.74 13.71
C TYR A 55 7.62 4.31 13.40
N LEU A 56 6.62 3.79 14.12
CA LEU A 56 6.07 2.46 13.83
C LEU A 56 5.42 2.41 12.44
N LYS A 57 4.68 3.46 12.05
CA LYS A 57 4.11 3.59 10.71
C LYS A 57 5.21 3.58 9.65
N ILE A 58 6.25 4.40 9.81
CA ILE A 58 7.41 4.44 8.90
C ILE A 58 8.04 3.05 8.77
N GLN A 59 8.33 2.38 9.89
CA GLN A 59 8.94 1.05 9.86
C GLN A 59 8.03 -0.01 9.22
N TRP A 60 6.72 0.07 9.45
CA TRP A 60 5.76 -0.83 8.83
C TRP A 60 5.69 -0.64 7.31
N TYR A 61 5.72 0.60 6.81
CA TYR A 61 5.80 0.87 5.37
C TYR A 61 7.13 0.42 4.75
N MET A 62 8.26 0.56 5.47
CA MET A 62 9.54 -0.01 5.03
C MET A 62 9.44 -1.54 4.84
N ALA A 63 8.84 -2.23 5.82
CA ALA A 63 8.69 -3.68 5.80
C ALA A 63 7.71 -4.16 4.70
N THR A 64 6.57 -3.49 4.56
CA THR A 64 5.55 -3.83 3.56
C THR A 64 6.01 -3.53 2.14
N THR A 65 6.71 -2.42 1.91
CA THR A 65 7.26 -2.07 0.59
C THR A 65 8.35 -3.06 0.16
N LEU A 66 9.21 -3.50 1.10
CA LEU A 66 10.17 -4.57 0.84
C LEU A 66 9.46 -5.90 0.48
N TYR A 67 8.42 -6.26 1.23
CA TYR A 67 7.63 -7.46 0.93
C TYR A 67 6.95 -7.38 -0.44
N LEU A 68 6.34 -6.23 -0.77
CA LEU A 68 5.74 -5.97 -2.07
C LEU A 68 6.78 -6.09 -3.19
N GLY A 69 7.96 -5.48 -3.03
CA GLY A 69 9.04 -5.60 -4.01
C GLY A 69 9.53 -7.04 -4.19
N GLU A 70 9.52 -7.87 -3.14
CA GLU A 70 9.78 -9.31 -3.29
C GLU A 70 8.71 -10.01 -4.14
N LEU A 71 7.43 -9.67 -3.97
CA LEU A 71 6.36 -10.22 -4.82
C LEU A 71 6.51 -9.77 -6.27
N LEU A 72 6.78 -8.49 -6.50
CA LEU A 72 7.01 -7.96 -7.84
C LEU A 72 8.23 -8.61 -8.48
N SER A 73 9.30 -8.86 -7.73
CA SER A 73 10.50 -9.52 -8.26
C SER A 73 10.25 -10.93 -8.82
N GLU A 74 9.13 -11.58 -8.47
CA GLU A 74 8.76 -12.87 -9.07
C GLU A 74 8.30 -12.75 -10.53
N LEU A 75 8.00 -11.53 -10.99
CA LEU A 75 7.66 -11.19 -12.39
C LEU A 75 8.90 -10.99 -13.28
N ARG A 76 10.10 -11.26 -12.77
CA ARG A 76 11.35 -11.25 -13.55
C ARG A 76 12.25 -12.41 -13.14
N PRO A 77 13.19 -12.84 -14.00
CA PRO A 77 14.10 -13.93 -13.65
C PRO A 77 15.11 -13.54 -12.56
N GLU A 78 15.44 -12.26 -12.41
CA GLU A 78 16.42 -11.75 -11.46
C GLU A 78 15.86 -11.65 -10.04
N LYS A 79 16.60 -12.20 -9.08
CA LYS A 79 16.35 -11.96 -7.66
C LYS A 79 16.66 -10.50 -7.29
N LEU A 80 16.02 -10.01 -6.24
CA LEU A 80 16.38 -8.72 -5.66
C LEU A 80 17.85 -8.68 -5.20
N THR A 81 18.58 -7.69 -5.69
CA THR A 81 19.90 -7.30 -5.20
C THR A 81 19.80 -6.62 -3.84
N GLN A 82 20.93 -6.43 -3.15
CA GLN A 82 20.92 -5.71 -1.87
C GLN A 82 20.55 -4.23 -2.05
N ASP A 83 20.98 -3.61 -3.13
CA ASP A 83 20.68 -2.20 -3.41
C ASP A 83 19.20 -2.00 -3.74
N GLU A 84 18.58 -2.91 -4.51
CA GLU A 84 17.13 -2.89 -4.72
C GLU A 84 16.37 -3.04 -3.40
N LYS A 85 16.76 -4.00 -2.54
CA LYS A 85 16.14 -4.13 -1.21
C LYS A 85 16.25 -2.86 -0.38
N ARG A 86 17.42 -2.21 -0.38
CA ARG A 86 17.63 -0.94 0.32
C ARG A 86 16.78 0.18 -0.29
N SER A 87 16.71 0.25 -1.61
CA SER A 87 15.88 1.24 -2.31
C SER A 87 14.39 1.09 -1.95
N LEU A 88 13.87 -0.14 -1.91
CA LEU A 88 12.50 -0.44 -1.48
C LEU A 88 12.24 -0.05 -0.02
N ILE A 89 13.20 -0.30 0.88
CA ILE A 89 13.10 0.12 2.28
C ILE A 89 12.98 1.64 2.38
N TYR A 90 13.89 2.38 1.73
CA TYR A 90 13.87 3.83 1.80
C TYR A 90 12.66 4.43 1.08
N MET A 91 12.20 3.82 -0.02
CA MET A 91 10.95 4.18 -0.68
C MET A 91 9.75 4.01 0.26
N GLY A 92 9.65 2.88 0.97
CA GLY A 92 8.62 2.68 1.98
C GLY A 92 8.65 3.75 3.08
N ALA A 93 9.84 4.17 3.52
CA ALA A 93 9.96 5.28 4.45
C ALA A 93 9.39 6.58 3.88
N LEU A 94 9.71 6.92 2.63
CA LEU A 94 9.24 8.13 1.96
C LEU A 94 7.72 8.12 1.77
N ILE A 95 7.14 6.98 1.39
CA ILE A 95 5.69 6.82 1.26
C ILE A 95 5.02 7.11 2.62
N ALA A 96 5.49 6.49 3.70
CA ALA A 96 4.93 6.75 5.04
C ALA A 96 5.10 8.18 5.53
N ILE A 97 6.27 8.79 5.30
CA ILE A 97 6.53 10.16 5.72
C ILE A 97 5.64 11.12 4.94
N THR A 98 5.47 10.91 3.63
CA THR A 98 4.58 11.73 2.81
C THR A 98 3.13 11.57 3.26
N ASP A 99 2.69 10.34 3.52
CA ASP A 99 1.36 10.04 4.07
C ASP A 99 1.13 10.75 5.42
N LEU A 100 2.11 10.73 6.33
CA LEU A 100 2.07 11.49 7.58
C LEU A 100 1.98 13.00 7.35
N MET A 101 2.77 13.53 6.41
CA MET A 101 2.80 14.96 6.10
C MET A 101 1.47 15.45 5.52
N VAL A 102 0.79 14.61 4.73
CA VAL A 102 -0.48 14.96 4.07
C VAL A 102 -1.68 14.74 4.97
N ASP A 103 -1.79 13.56 5.57
CA ASP A 103 -3.01 13.14 6.26
C ASP A 103 -3.05 13.62 7.72
N GLU A 104 -1.91 13.62 8.40
CA GLU A 104 -1.83 13.92 9.84
C GLU A 104 -1.34 15.36 10.10
N LEU A 105 -0.37 15.84 9.32
CA LEU A 105 0.20 17.19 9.48
C LEU A 105 -0.37 18.24 8.51
N GLN A 106 -1.12 17.81 7.50
CA GLN A 106 -1.80 18.65 6.50
C GLN A 106 -0.89 19.71 5.86
N LEU A 107 0.35 19.34 5.55
CA LEU A 107 1.31 20.26 4.92
C LEU A 107 0.89 20.58 3.47
N PRO A 108 1.05 21.84 3.01
CA PRO A 108 0.69 22.21 1.64
C PRO A 108 1.56 21.50 0.58
N TYR A 109 0.94 21.09 -0.54
CA TYR A 109 1.62 20.50 -1.72
C TYR A 109 2.92 21.23 -2.09
N LYS A 110 2.83 22.55 -2.18
CA LYS A 110 3.95 23.41 -2.59
C LYS A 110 5.17 23.23 -1.68
N LYS A 111 4.95 23.05 -0.38
CA LYS A 111 6.02 22.83 0.59
C LYS A 111 6.66 21.46 0.40
N ILE A 112 5.85 20.40 0.29
CA ILE A 112 6.34 19.03 0.06
C ILE A 112 7.15 18.96 -1.24
N LYS A 113 6.64 19.57 -2.32
CA LYS A 113 7.34 19.66 -3.60
C LYS A 113 8.69 20.37 -3.50
N GLN A 114 8.73 21.52 -2.81
CA GLN A 114 9.97 22.28 -2.64
C GLN A 114 11.06 21.47 -1.93
N LEU A 115 10.71 20.65 -0.93
CA LEU A 115 11.68 19.85 -0.17
C LEU A 115 12.46 18.84 -1.02
N MET A 116 11.89 18.38 -2.12
CA MET A 116 12.50 17.33 -2.95
C MET A 116 13.21 17.89 -4.19
N THR A 117 13.30 19.22 -4.28
CA THR A 117 14.14 19.94 -5.24
C THR A 117 15.50 20.28 -4.63
N ASP A 118 16.51 20.53 -5.47
CA ASP A 118 17.84 20.98 -5.05
C ASP A 118 17.80 22.31 -4.26
N GLU A 119 16.71 23.08 -4.36
CA GLU A 119 16.53 24.35 -3.66
C GLU A 119 16.35 24.18 -2.14
N ALA A 120 15.88 23.01 -1.68
CA ALA A 120 15.73 22.68 -0.27
C ALA A 120 17.07 22.69 0.50
N GLU A 121 18.20 22.53 -0.20
CA GLU A 121 19.54 22.59 0.40
C GLU A 121 19.88 23.97 0.96
N ARG A 122 19.26 25.03 0.44
CA ARG A 122 19.58 26.42 0.79
C ARG A 122 18.84 26.93 2.03
N GLN A 123 17.83 26.21 2.54
CA GLN A 123 16.96 26.66 3.64
C GLN A 123 16.97 25.72 4.87
N ARG A 124 18.13 25.10 5.18
CA ARG A 124 18.24 24.09 6.27
C ARG A 124 17.73 24.54 7.65
N ASN A 125 17.76 25.83 7.96
CA ASN A 125 17.47 26.32 9.31
C ASN A 125 15.96 26.41 9.63
N ASP A 126 15.08 26.37 8.62
CA ASP A 126 13.62 26.56 8.80
C ASP A 126 12.81 25.28 8.56
N LEU A 127 13.48 24.11 8.53
CA LEU A 127 12.81 22.82 8.33
C LEU A 127 12.31 22.26 9.65
N THR A 128 11.09 21.75 9.68
CA THR A 128 10.52 20.95 10.79
C THR A 128 11.19 19.58 10.88
N ALA A 129 11.01 18.86 12.01
CA ALA A 129 11.58 17.51 12.17
C ALA A 129 11.16 16.55 11.06
N ILE A 130 9.88 16.50 10.67
CA ILE A 130 9.40 15.58 9.64
C ILE A 130 10.04 15.86 8.28
N GLU A 131 10.27 17.13 7.94
CA GLU A 131 10.89 17.54 6.69
C GLU A 131 12.38 17.17 6.66
N ARG A 132 13.09 17.35 7.79
CA ARG A 132 14.47 16.89 7.95
C ARG A 132 14.58 15.37 7.82
N ILE A 133 13.62 14.63 8.37
CA ILE A 133 13.56 13.16 8.28
C ILE A 133 13.23 12.71 6.84
N LEU A 134 12.30 13.37 6.13
CA LEU A 134 12.03 13.12 4.71
C LEU A 134 13.32 13.25 3.89
N LEU A 135 14.04 14.37 4.05
CA LEU A 135 15.29 14.64 3.34
C LEU A 135 16.38 13.62 3.65
N LEU A 136 16.47 13.13 4.89
CA LEU A 136 17.42 12.11 5.29
C LEU A 136 17.22 10.82 4.46
N TYR A 137 15.99 10.30 4.43
CA TYR A 137 15.67 9.09 3.69
C TYR A 137 15.74 9.29 2.17
N TYR A 138 15.30 10.45 1.69
CA TYR A 138 15.33 10.78 0.27
C TYR A 138 16.77 10.82 -0.26
N ARG A 139 17.66 11.56 0.41
CA ARG A 139 19.08 11.58 0.04
C ARG A 139 19.69 10.19 0.04
N LYS A 140 19.35 9.37 1.05
CA LYS A 140 19.88 8.01 1.11
C LYS A 140 19.43 7.17 -0.09
N LEU A 141 18.16 7.25 -0.48
CA LEU A 141 17.65 6.60 -1.69
C LEU A 141 18.43 7.04 -2.94
N LEU A 142 18.64 8.35 -3.13
CA LEU A 142 19.36 8.92 -4.28
C LEU A 142 20.83 8.44 -4.40
N THR A 143 21.44 7.98 -3.30
CA THR A 143 22.81 7.40 -3.34
C THR A 143 22.85 5.97 -3.89
N ILE A 144 21.70 5.30 -4.01
CA ILE A 144 21.60 3.88 -4.33
C ILE A 144 21.07 3.66 -5.74
N ILE A 145 20.13 4.51 -6.17
CA ILE A 145 19.45 4.38 -7.45
C ILE A 145 20.25 5.02 -8.61
N ASN A 146 20.01 4.53 -9.82
CA ASN A 146 20.63 5.04 -11.04
C ASN A 146 19.95 6.33 -11.55
N ASN A 147 20.50 6.96 -12.59
CA ASN A 147 19.98 8.24 -13.10
C ASN A 147 18.58 8.15 -13.72
N ASP A 148 18.19 7.02 -14.29
CA ASP A 148 16.86 6.87 -14.88
C ASP A 148 15.80 6.69 -13.79
N GLN A 149 16.10 5.89 -12.77
CA GLN A 149 15.29 5.78 -11.55
C GLN A 149 15.16 7.13 -10.82
N LYS A 150 16.23 7.94 -10.80
CA LYS A 150 16.17 9.31 -10.27
C LYS A 150 15.16 10.15 -11.03
N LYS A 151 15.12 10.07 -12.37
CA LYS A 151 14.14 10.83 -13.17
C LYS A 151 12.72 10.45 -12.77
N ASP A 152 12.43 9.15 -12.65
CA ASP A 152 11.11 8.67 -12.24
C ASP A 152 10.73 9.15 -10.82
N ILE A 153 11.69 9.17 -9.90
CA ILE A 153 11.46 9.64 -8.52
C ILE A 153 11.37 11.18 -8.43
N HIS A 154 12.12 11.89 -9.27
CA HIS A 154 12.05 13.36 -9.38
C HIS A 154 10.79 13.82 -10.11
N ASP A 155 10.17 12.97 -10.92
CA ASP A 155 8.87 13.23 -11.54
C ASP A 155 7.77 13.22 -10.46
N PHE A 156 7.62 14.38 -9.84
CA PHE A 156 6.71 14.68 -8.73
C PHE A 156 5.22 14.49 -9.05
N SER A 157 4.88 14.16 -10.30
CA SER A 157 3.53 13.73 -10.66
C SER A 157 3.09 12.49 -9.87
N LEU A 158 4.03 11.72 -9.31
CA LEU A 158 3.68 10.47 -8.60
C LEU A 158 3.28 10.65 -7.12
N LEU A 159 3.70 11.75 -6.46
CA LEU A 159 3.23 12.15 -5.12
C LEU A 159 2.02 13.09 -5.17
N LYS A 160 1.77 13.71 -6.33
CA LYS A 160 0.64 14.61 -6.54
C LYS A 160 -0.71 13.93 -6.21
N PRO A 161 -1.00 12.70 -6.66
CA PRO A 161 -2.26 12.03 -6.29
C PRO A 161 -2.48 11.85 -4.78
N GLN A 162 -1.41 11.55 -4.02
CA GLN A 162 -1.51 11.47 -2.55
C GLN A 162 -1.87 12.83 -1.95
N ILE A 163 -1.36 13.92 -2.50
CA ILE A 163 -1.61 15.25 -1.95
C ILE A 163 -2.98 15.76 -2.39
N ASP A 164 -3.34 15.52 -3.65
CA ASP A 164 -4.67 15.85 -4.18
C ASP A 164 -5.76 15.11 -3.41
N SER A 165 -5.48 13.93 -2.82
CA SER A 165 -6.47 13.16 -2.05
C SER A 165 -6.97 13.89 -0.80
N GLN A 166 -6.37 15.02 -0.41
CA GLN A 166 -6.98 15.93 0.56
C GLN A 166 -8.37 16.42 0.12
N ALA A 167 -8.66 16.46 -1.19
CA ALA A 167 -10.00 16.78 -1.69
C ALA A 167 -11.08 15.80 -1.18
N GLN A 168 -10.71 14.55 -0.87
CA GLN A 168 -11.62 13.55 -0.29
C GLN A 168 -12.13 13.91 1.11
N LEU A 169 -11.46 14.86 1.80
CA LEU A 169 -11.91 15.41 3.08
C LEU A 169 -13.03 16.45 2.93
N SER A 170 -13.24 16.99 1.73
CA SER A 170 -14.23 18.05 1.50
C SER A 170 -15.67 17.55 1.42
N GLY A 171 -15.87 16.25 1.15
CA GLY A 171 -17.18 15.63 1.00
C GLY A 171 -18.00 16.09 -0.21
N THR A 172 -17.43 16.89 -1.13
CA THR A 172 -18.13 17.43 -2.30
C THR A 172 -17.88 16.67 -3.59
N MET A 173 -17.00 15.67 -3.56
CA MET A 173 -16.62 14.89 -4.75
C MET A 173 -17.72 13.89 -5.13
N THR A 174 -17.89 13.68 -6.43
CA THR A 174 -18.72 12.61 -6.99
C THR A 174 -18.04 11.24 -6.85
N GLU A 175 -18.81 10.16 -6.96
CA GLU A 175 -18.28 8.78 -6.91
C GLU A 175 -17.18 8.57 -7.97
N ASP A 176 -17.41 9.00 -9.21
CA ASP A 176 -16.46 8.87 -10.32
C ASP A 176 -15.14 9.61 -10.04
N GLU A 177 -15.21 10.82 -9.47
CA GLU A 177 -14.03 11.60 -9.09
C GLU A 177 -13.24 10.92 -7.97
N VAL A 178 -13.94 10.39 -6.95
CA VAL A 178 -13.30 9.66 -5.84
C VAL A 178 -12.65 8.38 -6.35
N ILE A 179 -13.33 7.61 -7.21
CA ILE A 179 -12.75 6.41 -7.83
C ILE A 179 -11.52 6.78 -8.65
N ALA A 180 -11.61 7.78 -9.54
CA ALA A 180 -10.47 8.20 -10.35
C ALA A 180 -9.27 8.59 -9.48
N GLN A 181 -9.51 9.35 -8.41
CA GLN A 181 -8.48 9.74 -7.47
C GLN A 181 -7.88 8.56 -6.69
N THR A 182 -8.70 7.62 -6.23
CA THR A 182 -8.27 6.39 -5.57
C THR A 182 -7.37 5.57 -6.50
N ARG A 183 -7.71 5.47 -7.79
CA ARG A 183 -6.89 4.79 -8.80
C ARG A 183 -5.56 5.50 -9.02
N GLU A 184 -5.58 6.83 -9.17
CA GLU A 184 -4.36 7.62 -9.34
C GLU A 184 -3.42 7.45 -8.14
N LYS A 185 -3.94 7.58 -6.91
CA LYS A 185 -3.16 7.41 -5.67
C LYS A 185 -2.49 6.05 -5.58
N GLY A 186 -3.24 4.97 -5.76
CA GLY A 186 -2.69 3.62 -5.72
C GLY A 186 -1.75 3.33 -6.89
N GLY A 187 -2.16 3.70 -8.09
CA GLY A 187 -1.46 3.42 -9.34
C GLY A 187 -0.10 4.10 -9.39
N THR A 188 -0.02 5.40 -9.09
CA THR A 188 1.27 6.11 -9.09
C THR A 188 2.20 5.64 -7.99
N ALA A 189 1.67 5.33 -6.79
CA ALA A 189 2.46 4.77 -5.71
C ALA A 189 3.09 3.43 -6.12
N LEU A 190 2.36 2.56 -6.82
CA LEU A 190 2.93 1.30 -7.27
C LEU A 190 3.91 1.45 -8.42
N LEU A 191 3.69 2.40 -9.34
CA LEU A 191 4.65 2.73 -10.39
C LEU A 191 5.99 3.19 -9.82
N LEU A 192 6.00 3.98 -8.74
CA LEU A 192 7.22 4.38 -8.03
C LEU A 192 8.00 3.19 -7.48
N VAL A 193 7.29 2.21 -6.91
CA VAL A 193 7.92 1.00 -6.38
C VAL A 193 8.42 0.11 -7.52
N ALA A 194 7.66 -0.01 -8.60
CA ALA A 194 8.01 -0.84 -9.74
C ALA A 194 9.20 -0.28 -10.54
N SER A 195 9.34 1.05 -10.67
CA SER A 195 10.48 1.66 -11.38
C SER A 195 11.83 1.41 -10.71
N LEU A 196 11.84 1.06 -9.42
CA LEU A 196 13.04 0.59 -8.72
C LEU A 196 13.50 -0.80 -9.18
N LEU A 197 12.62 -1.58 -9.81
CA LEU A 197 12.82 -3.00 -10.13
C LEU A 197 12.72 -3.31 -11.63
N PHE A 198 12.09 -2.46 -12.42
CA PHE A 198 11.81 -2.73 -13.82
C PHE A 198 12.09 -1.48 -14.65
N GLU A 199 12.61 -1.69 -15.86
CA GLU A 199 12.53 -0.68 -16.90
C GLU A 199 11.07 -0.55 -17.34
N MET A 200 10.50 0.65 -17.23
CA MET A 200 9.09 0.89 -17.50
C MET A 200 8.82 1.03 -18.99
N ASP A 201 7.97 0.15 -19.53
CA ASP A 201 7.35 0.28 -20.85
C ASP A 201 5.84 0.52 -20.70
N GLU A 202 5.12 0.71 -21.81
CA GLU A 202 3.67 0.97 -21.75
C GLU A 202 2.87 -0.20 -21.18
N LYS A 203 3.26 -1.44 -21.49
CA LYS A 203 2.53 -2.65 -21.06
C LYS A 203 2.68 -2.87 -19.56
N ASN A 204 3.91 -2.87 -19.06
CA ASN A 204 4.20 -3.11 -17.66
C ASN A 204 3.74 -1.93 -16.78
N ARG A 205 3.81 -0.68 -17.30
CA ARG A 205 3.24 0.49 -16.63
C ARG A 205 1.74 0.35 -16.45
N THR A 206 1.03 -0.10 -17.48
CA THR A 206 -0.42 -0.35 -17.38
C THR A 206 -0.74 -1.42 -16.34
N ALA A 207 0.05 -2.51 -16.30
CA ALA A 207 -0.11 -3.58 -15.31
C ALA A 207 0.12 -3.11 -13.88
N PHE A 208 1.24 -2.43 -13.62
CA PHE A 208 1.57 -1.93 -12.29
C PHE A 208 0.63 -0.80 -11.87
N TYR A 209 0.21 0.09 -12.77
CA TYR A 209 -0.79 1.10 -12.43
C TYR A 209 -2.12 0.45 -12.00
N GLN A 210 -2.63 -0.53 -12.77
CA GLN A 210 -3.85 -1.25 -12.42
C GLN A 210 -3.73 -1.97 -11.07
N LEU A 211 -2.61 -2.65 -10.84
CA LEU A 211 -2.36 -3.36 -9.59
C LEU A 211 -2.37 -2.38 -8.40
N GLY A 212 -1.75 -1.22 -8.55
CA GLY A 212 -1.73 -0.18 -7.52
C GLY A 212 -3.13 0.36 -7.23
N ALA A 213 -3.90 0.65 -8.28
CA ALA A 213 -5.28 1.08 -8.16
C ALA A 213 -6.15 0.04 -7.42
N PHE A 214 -6.00 -1.25 -7.74
CA PHE A 214 -6.73 -2.33 -7.08
C PHE A 214 -6.32 -2.48 -5.60
N ILE A 215 -5.02 -2.37 -5.29
CA ILE A 215 -4.52 -2.37 -3.90
C ILE A 215 -5.12 -1.22 -3.10
N GLN A 216 -5.27 -0.03 -3.68
CA GLN A 216 -5.87 1.11 -2.99
C GLN A 216 -7.38 0.90 -2.75
N LEU A 217 -8.12 0.35 -3.71
CA LEU A 217 -9.55 0.01 -3.48
C LEU A 217 -9.71 -1.04 -2.36
N MET A 218 -8.81 -2.02 -2.31
CA MET A 218 -8.73 -2.97 -1.20
C MET A 218 -8.44 -2.27 0.14
N ASN A 219 -7.53 -1.29 0.14
CA ASN A 219 -7.20 -0.50 1.33
C ASN A 219 -8.40 0.31 1.84
N ASP A 220 -9.06 1.08 0.97
CA ASP A 220 -10.25 1.88 1.30
C ASP A 220 -11.39 0.99 1.86
N SER A 221 -11.57 -0.21 1.31
CA SER A 221 -12.54 -1.20 1.79
C SER A 221 -12.21 -1.72 3.19
N GLN A 222 -10.92 -1.93 3.45
CA GLN A 222 -10.45 -2.39 4.75
C GLN A 222 -10.55 -1.28 5.81
N ASP A 223 -10.22 -0.04 5.45
CA ASP A 223 -10.13 1.09 6.36
C ASP A 223 -11.46 1.86 6.51
N LEU A 224 -12.54 1.40 5.87
CA LEU A 224 -13.89 1.97 5.96
C LEU A 224 -14.28 2.57 7.32
N PRO A 225 -14.22 1.85 8.47
CA PRO A 225 -14.62 2.43 9.75
C PRO A 225 -13.67 3.54 10.25
N LYS A 226 -12.39 3.51 9.86
CA LYS A 226 -11.42 4.54 10.19
C LYS A 226 -11.68 5.78 9.32
N ASP A 227 -11.83 5.58 8.03
CA ASP A 227 -11.96 6.67 7.05
C ASP A 227 -13.25 7.45 7.27
N LEU A 228 -14.39 6.78 7.51
CA LEU A 228 -15.65 7.45 7.86
C LEU A 228 -15.55 8.28 9.14
N ARG A 229 -14.88 7.77 10.19
CA ARG A 229 -14.69 8.52 11.45
C ARG A 229 -13.78 9.74 11.27
N ASN A 230 -12.89 9.70 10.29
CA ASN A 230 -12.01 10.81 9.95
C ASN A 230 -12.64 11.77 8.93
N GLY A 231 -13.89 11.52 8.49
CA GLY A 231 -14.56 12.32 7.47
C GLY A 231 -13.95 12.17 6.07
N VAL A 232 -13.22 11.09 5.81
CA VAL A 232 -12.64 10.81 4.49
C VAL A 232 -13.69 10.14 3.62
N THR A 233 -13.97 10.72 2.45
CA THR A 233 -14.86 10.14 1.45
C THR A 233 -14.08 9.22 0.52
N THR A 234 -14.34 7.92 0.59
CA THR A 234 -13.74 6.91 -0.31
C THR A 234 -14.80 6.34 -1.24
N PHE A 235 -14.43 5.49 -2.20
CA PHE A 235 -15.43 4.89 -3.09
C PHE A 235 -16.49 4.08 -2.32
N VAL A 236 -16.12 3.58 -1.13
CA VAL A 236 -17.01 2.82 -0.24
C VAL A 236 -18.13 3.69 0.31
N SER A 237 -17.89 5.00 0.47
CA SER A 237 -18.88 5.97 0.96
C SER A 237 -20.11 6.10 0.04
N PHE A 238 -20.00 5.66 -1.21
CA PHE A 238 -21.09 5.71 -2.20
C PHE A 238 -21.86 4.40 -2.33
N GLN A 239 -21.42 3.34 -1.64
CA GLN A 239 -22.04 2.02 -1.72
C GLN A 239 -23.17 1.87 -0.71
N ASN A 240 -24.25 1.17 -1.08
CA ASN A 240 -25.39 0.95 -0.17
C ASN A 240 -25.21 -0.30 0.68
N SER A 241 -24.52 -1.31 0.15
CA SER A 241 -24.32 -2.60 0.80
C SER A 241 -22.87 -3.07 0.71
N TYR A 242 -22.49 -3.98 1.61
CA TYR A 242 -21.19 -4.64 1.53
C TYR A 242 -21.06 -5.53 0.28
N ASP A 243 -22.18 -5.91 -0.32
CA ASP A 243 -22.22 -6.72 -1.54
C ASP A 243 -21.83 -5.88 -2.77
N ASP A 244 -22.20 -4.60 -2.79
CA ASP A 244 -21.80 -3.66 -3.83
C ASP A 244 -20.28 -3.44 -3.80
N ILE A 245 -19.71 -3.26 -2.60
CA ILE A 245 -18.24 -3.15 -2.43
C ILE A 245 -17.55 -4.41 -2.96
N ARG A 246 -18.06 -5.60 -2.62
CA ARG A 246 -17.49 -6.88 -3.09
C ARG A 246 -17.51 -6.97 -4.62
N GLN A 247 -18.62 -6.61 -5.26
CA GLN A 247 -18.72 -6.63 -6.73
C GLN A 247 -17.72 -5.68 -7.40
N VAL A 248 -17.51 -4.48 -6.84
CA VAL A 248 -16.48 -3.54 -7.33
C VAL A 248 -15.09 -4.17 -7.24
N LEU A 249 -14.74 -4.78 -6.10
CA LEU A 249 -13.44 -5.42 -5.91
C LEU A 249 -13.23 -6.64 -6.80
N GLU A 250 -14.26 -7.48 -6.99
CA GLU A 250 -14.21 -8.65 -7.88
C GLU A 250 -13.95 -8.22 -9.33
N LYS A 251 -14.67 -7.20 -9.82
CA LYS A 251 -14.46 -6.65 -11.16
C LYS A 251 -13.04 -6.08 -11.37
N GLU A 252 -12.50 -5.41 -10.36
CA GLU A 252 -11.14 -4.86 -10.43
C GLU A 252 -10.06 -5.94 -10.32
N PHE A 253 -10.34 -7.02 -9.59
CA PHE A 253 -9.49 -8.21 -9.59
C PHE A 253 -9.48 -8.87 -10.96
N GLU A 254 -10.63 -9.10 -11.59
CA GLU A 254 -10.75 -9.64 -12.95
C GLU A 254 -10.00 -8.78 -13.98
N LYS A 255 -10.15 -7.45 -13.90
CA LYS A 255 -9.39 -6.53 -14.75
C LYS A 255 -7.88 -6.67 -14.54
N THR A 256 -7.44 -6.81 -13.29
CA THR A 256 -6.02 -7.03 -12.95
C THR A 256 -5.52 -8.34 -13.54
N VAL A 257 -6.28 -9.42 -13.38
CA VAL A 257 -6.00 -10.73 -14.00
C VAL A 257 -5.80 -10.61 -15.50
N ILE A 258 -6.74 -9.99 -16.22
CA ILE A 258 -6.69 -9.86 -17.69
C ILE A 258 -5.42 -9.11 -18.12
N ILE A 259 -5.12 -7.99 -17.46
CA ILE A 259 -3.96 -7.17 -17.81
C ILE A 259 -2.65 -7.93 -17.56
N PHE A 260 -2.50 -8.61 -16.42
CA PHE A 260 -1.27 -9.36 -16.12
C PHE A 260 -1.10 -10.59 -17.01
N SER A 261 -2.20 -11.25 -17.40
CA SER A 261 -2.16 -12.42 -18.28
C SER A 261 -1.79 -12.05 -19.72
N ALA A 262 -2.06 -10.81 -20.14
CA ALA A 262 -1.68 -10.28 -21.45
C ALA A 262 -0.25 -9.69 -21.48
N ASN A 263 0.47 -9.66 -20.35
CA ASN A 263 1.84 -9.15 -20.25
C ASN A 263 2.87 -10.26 -20.50
N ASP A 264 4.10 -9.85 -20.84
CA ASP A 264 5.21 -10.76 -21.16
C ASP A 264 5.97 -11.24 -19.90
N PHE A 265 5.29 -11.27 -18.74
CA PHE A 265 5.88 -11.69 -17.47
C PHE A 265 5.98 -13.23 -17.35
N PRO A 266 6.90 -13.76 -16.51
CA PRO A 266 6.94 -15.19 -16.21
C PRO A 266 5.61 -15.68 -15.62
N GLU A 267 4.98 -16.66 -16.28
CA GLU A 267 3.66 -17.22 -15.92
C GLU A 267 3.58 -17.62 -14.43
N LYS A 268 4.62 -18.27 -13.92
CA LYS A 268 4.71 -18.67 -12.51
C LYS A 268 4.71 -17.48 -11.53
N GLY A 269 5.33 -16.38 -11.93
CA GLY A 269 5.36 -15.13 -11.18
C GLY A 269 3.98 -14.49 -11.14
N VAL A 270 3.35 -14.39 -12.33
CA VAL A 270 1.98 -13.87 -12.48
C VAL A 270 1.01 -14.69 -11.63
N TYR A 271 1.05 -16.01 -11.73
CA TYR A 271 0.20 -16.90 -10.94
C TYR A 271 0.31 -16.62 -9.44
N ARG A 272 1.53 -16.49 -8.92
CA ARG A 272 1.76 -16.25 -7.49
C ARG A 272 1.31 -14.87 -7.05
N LEU A 273 1.57 -13.84 -7.86
CA LEU A 273 1.08 -12.50 -7.58
C LEU A 273 -0.46 -12.48 -7.50
N LEU A 274 -1.14 -13.04 -8.51
CA LEU A 274 -2.59 -13.11 -8.55
C LEU A 274 -3.17 -13.97 -7.42
N PHE A 275 -2.50 -15.07 -7.06
CA PHE A 275 -2.86 -15.88 -5.89
C PHE A 275 -2.81 -15.06 -4.59
N TYR A 276 -1.77 -14.26 -4.41
CA TYR A 276 -1.59 -13.45 -3.20
C TYR A 276 -2.64 -12.34 -3.13
N LEU A 277 -2.95 -11.71 -4.27
CA LEU A 277 -4.03 -10.74 -4.37
C LEU A 277 -5.39 -11.35 -4.07
N HIS A 278 -5.68 -12.54 -4.61
CA HIS A 278 -6.90 -13.29 -4.29
C HIS A 278 -7.01 -13.61 -2.79
N ALA A 279 -5.89 -13.96 -2.16
CA ALA A 279 -5.85 -14.21 -0.72
C ALA A 279 -6.11 -12.95 0.12
N LEU A 280 -5.58 -11.79 -0.30
CA LEU A 280 -5.87 -10.51 0.33
C LEU A 280 -7.34 -10.10 0.14
N LEU A 281 -7.84 -10.19 -1.09
CA LEU A 281 -9.25 -9.93 -1.43
C LEU A 281 -10.20 -10.78 -0.57
N THR A 282 -9.94 -12.09 -0.49
CA THR A 282 -10.74 -13.01 0.33
C THR A 282 -10.75 -12.59 1.82
N GLY A 283 -9.61 -12.12 2.34
CA GLY A 283 -9.53 -11.60 3.70
C GLY A 283 -10.36 -10.33 3.91
N ILE A 284 -10.41 -9.45 2.90
CA ILE A 284 -11.22 -8.23 2.91
C ILE A 284 -12.71 -8.59 2.80
N GLU A 285 -13.11 -9.51 1.94
CA GLU A 285 -14.48 -10.02 1.88
C GLU A 285 -14.97 -10.55 3.23
N TYR A 286 -14.11 -11.30 3.94
CA TYR A 286 -14.44 -11.75 5.29
C TYR A 286 -14.64 -10.59 6.25
N LYS A 287 -13.80 -9.56 6.14
CA LYS A 287 -13.93 -8.33 6.95
C LYS A 287 -15.24 -7.60 6.67
N LEU A 288 -15.60 -7.43 5.39
CA LEU A 288 -16.86 -6.82 4.98
C LEU A 288 -18.07 -7.65 5.46
N LEU A 289 -17.98 -8.98 5.43
CA LEU A 289 -19.00 -9.85 6.02
C LEU A 289 -19.16 -9.61 7.54
N CYS A 290 -18.05 -9.44 8.27
CA CYS A 290 -18.09 -9.08 9.69
C CYS A 290 -18.72 -7.70 9.91
N TYR A 291 -18.43 -6.72 9.04
CA TYR A 291 -19.01 -5.38 9.10
C TYR A 291 -20.52 -5.42 8.85
N GLY A 292 -20.96 -6.20 7.87
CA GLY A 292 -22.37 -6.45 7.58
C GLY A 292 -23.12 -7.04 8.77
N LYS A 293 -22.52 -7.93 9.56
CA LYS A 293 -23.15 -8.47 10.78
C LYS A 293 -23.40 -7.41 11.86
N ILE A 294 -22.60 -6.34 11.89
CA ILE A 294 -22.71 -5.25 12.87
C ILE A 294 -23.76 -4.24 12.44
N THR A 295 -23.95 -4.09 11.12
CA THR A 295 -24.71 -3.00 10.48
C THR A 295 -25.92 -3.51 9.68
N ASP A 296 -26.33 -4.77 9.91
CA ASP A 296 -27.45 -5.43 9.24
C ASP A 296 -27.34 -5.44 7.71
N GLY A 297 -26.12 -5.59 7.20
CA GLY A 297 -25.80 -5.71 5.77
C GLY A 297 -25.70 -4.38 5.00
N VAL A 298 -25.97 -3.25 5.66
CA VAL A 298 -26.00 -1.92 5.04
C VAL A 298 -24.76 -1.11 5.40
N VAL A 299 -24.23 -0.36 4.46
CA VAL A 299 -23.15 0.61 4.72
C VAL A 299 -23.79 1.89 5.29
N ASP A 300 -23.99 1.91 6.59
CA ASP A 300 -24.56 3.06 7.32
C ASP A 300 -23.43 3.81 8.04
N ALA A 301 -23.06 4.97 7.49
CA ALA A 301 -21.97 5.79 8.02
C ALA A 301 -22.23 6.24 9.47
N ASP A 302 -23.45 6.67 9.79
CA ASP A 302 -23.82 7.13 11.13
C ASP A 302 -23.71 6.00 12.15
N ARG A 303 -24.20 4.81 11.79
CA ARG A 303 -24.09 3.62 12.64
C ARG A 303 -22.64 3.21 12.83
N ILE A 304 -21.84 3.16 11.75
CA ILE A 304 -20.43 2.79 11.82
C ILE A 304 -19.63 3.75 12.72
N ILE A 305 -19.88 5.05 12.62
CA ILE A 305 -19.21 6.07 13.45
C ILE A 305 -19.53 5.89 14.93
N ARG A 306 -20.80 5.61 15.26
CA ARG A 306 -21.29 5.46 16.65
C ARG A 306 -20.93 4.12 17.30
N THR A 307 -20.76 3.07 16.51
CA THR A 307 -20.36 1.75 17.01
C THR A 307 -18.89 1.77 17.49
N ASP A 308 -18.58 0.99 18.52
CA ASP A 308 -17.24 0.95 19.11
C ASP A 308 -16.20 0.48 18.09
N LYS A 309 -15.03 1.12 18.07
CA LYS A 309 -13.95 0.76 17.12
C LYS A 309 -13.49 -0.69 17.29
N SER A 310 -13.60 -1.26 18.49
CA SER A 310 -13.23 -2.64 18.79
C SER A 310 -14.15 -3.65 18.11
N ASP A 311 -15.42 -3.32 17.86
CA ASP A 311 -16.36 -4.21 17.16
C ASP A 311 -15.94 -4.46 15.71
N PHE A 312 -15.29 -3.47 15.09
CA PHE A 312 -14.76 -3.58 13.73
C PHE A 312 -13.35 -4.20 13.66
N ARG A 313 -12.78 -4.66 14.79
CA ARG A 313 -11.48 -5.36 14.81
C ARG A 313 -11.65 -6.82 14.42
N VAL A 314 -11.40 -7.11 13.14
CA VAL A 314 -11.44 -8.47 12.62
C VAL A 314 -10.03 -9.08 12.65
N SER A 315 -9.86 -10.18 13.39
CA SER A 315 -8.61 -10.93 13.40
C SER A 315 -8.51 -11.82 12.16
N ALA A 316 -7.54 -11.52 11.30
CA ALA A 316 -7.26 -12.26 10.07
C ALA A 316 -6.93 -13.75 10.31
N PHE A 317 -6.48 -14.10 11.51
CA PHE A 317 -6.10 -15.48 11.89
C PHE A 317 -7.03 -16.09 12.95
N SER A 318 -8.23 -15.55 13.12
CA SER A 318 -9.28 -16.21 13.92
C SER A 318 -9.76 -17.50 13.26
N LEU A 319 -10.29 -18.46 14.05
CA LEU A 319 -10.84 -19.70 13.52
C LEU A 319 -11.92 -19.44 12.45
N ASN A 320 -12.80 -18.47 12.70
CA ASN A 320 -13.85 -18.09 11.74
C ASN A 320 -13.28 -17.53 10.43
N SER A 321 -12.22 -16.71 10.51
CA SER A 321 -11.50 -16.23 9.31
C SER A 321 -10.89 -17.40 8.55
N ILE A 322 -10.24 -18.35 9.23
CA ILE A 322 -9.62 -19.51 8.59
C ILE A 322 -10.68 -20.38 7.89
N ILE A 323 -11.80 -20.66 8.56
CA ILE A 323 -12.92 -21.44 8.01
C ILE A 323 -13.49 -20.77 6.75
N TYR A 324 -13.63 -19.45 6.77
CA TYR A 324 -14.16 -18.69 5.63
C TYR A 324 -13.14 -18.59 4.48
N CYS A 325 -11.93 -18.14 4.79
CA CYS A 325 -10.94 -17.73 3.79
C CYS A 325 -10.23 -18.92 3.16
N PHE A 326 -9.82 -19.91 3.95
CA PHE A 326 -8.92 -20.95 3.47
C PHE A 326 -9.50 -21.79 2.31
N PRO A 327 -10.77 -22.24 2.34
CA PRO A 327 -11.36 -22.94 1.21
C PRO A 327 -11.45 -22.09 -0.07
N LYS A 328 -11.71 -20.79 0.05
CA LYS A 328 -11.78 -19.85 -1.09
C LYS A 328 -10.41 -19.58 -1.70
N ILE A 329 -9.39 -19.42 -0.85
CA ILE A 329 -8.00 -19.23 -1.28
C ILE A 329 -7.51 -20.47 -2.03
N LEU A 330 -7.76 -21.67 -1.50
CA LEU A 330 -7.32 -22.91 -2.13
C LEU A 330 -8.01 -23.22 -3.46
N LYS A 331 -9.21 -22.67 -3.67
CA LYS A 331 -9.98 -22.77 -4.91
C LYS A 331 -9.50 -21.82 -6.01
N PHE A 332 -8.49 -20.98 -5.76
CA PHE A 332 -7.87 -20.19 -6.81
C PHE A 332 -7.41 -21.11 -7.95
N ASP A 333 -7.87 -20.85 -9.17
CA ASP A 333 -7.62 -21.73 -10.32
C ASP A 333 -7.13 -20.94 -11.53
N ASN A 334 -6.41 -21.65 -12.41
CA ASN A 334 -5.80 -21.11 -13.61
C ASN A 334 -6.81 -20.69 -14.69
N ASN A 335 -8.13 -20.84 -14.53
CA ASN A 335 -9.08 -20.45 -15.59
C ASN A 335 -9.08 -18.94 -15.94
N TYR A 336 -8.24 -18.19 -15.23
CA TYR A 336 -7.94 -16.78 -15.37
C TYR A 336 -6.66 -16.47 -16.19
N LEU A 337 -5.84 -17.49 -16.49
CA LEU A 337 -4.58 -17.46 -17.24
C LEU A 337 -4.67 -18.43 -18.43
#